data_AF-A0A5C5XQK1-F1
#
_entry.id   AF-A0A5C5XQK1-F1
#
_cell.length_a   1.000
_cell.length_b   1.000
_cell.length_c   1.000
_cell.angle_alpha   90.00
_cell.angle_beta   90.00
_cell.angle_gamma   90.00
#
_symmetry.space_group_name_H-M   'P 1'
#
loop_
_entity.id
_entity.type
_entity.pdbx_description
1 polymer ?
#
loop_
_entity_poly.entity_id
_entity_poly.type
_entity_poly.pdbx_seq_one_letter_code
_entity_poly.pdbx_strand_id
1 'polypeptide(L)'
;MMTFPQYGLMPRWPENGQGFIHPDDVSIVSRLIPSERVLRRNSFDGRYYHYTYGEFAFRLLPCMWLPITAEGLDIGDEVETLGVGMERDLFVGVITGMYYVRRKGRILYRLRRAEQTQRRLYLREHLRLLSEKQVVRPGEIEHPTPTWNGSGDRITDW
;
A
#
# COMPACT_ATOMS: atom_id res chain seq x y z
N MET A 1 12.71 -8.85 20.65
CA MET A 1 11.87 -9.60 19.67
C MET A 1 11.80 -8.77 18.39
N MET A 2 11.95 -9.39 17.21
CA MET A 2 11.69 -8.69 15.95
C MET A 2 10.18 -8.65 15.72
N THR A 3 9.63 -7.45 15.57
CA THR A 3 8.21 -7.26 15.24
C THR A 3 8.05 -7.17 13.73
N PHE A 4 7.07 -7.88 13.18
CA PHE A 4 6.69 -7.83 11.77
C PHE A 4 5.33 -7.11 11.61
N PRO A 5 5.03 -6.53 10.44
CA PRO A 5 5.86 -6.47 9.23
C PRO A 5 7.03 -5.48 9.36
N GLN A 6 8.07 -5.69 8.57
CA GLN A 6 9.21 -4.79 8.43
C GLN A 6 9.34 -4.34 6.97
N TYR A 7 9.84 -3.13 6.75
CA TYR A 7 9.97 -2.57 5.41
C TYR A 7 11.44 -2.27 5.11
N GLY A 8 11.83 -2.43 3.86
CA GLY A 8 13.21 -2.19 3.45
C GLY A 8 13.44 -2.46 1.97
N LEU A 9 14.65 -2.19 1.50
CA LEU A 9 15.02 -2.45 0.10
C LEU A 9 16.38 -3.15 -0.01
N MET A 10 16.58 -3.77 -1.16
CA MET A 10 17.83 -4.43 -1.56
C MET A 10 18.39 -3.72 -2.78
N PRO A 11 19.24 -2.70 -2.59
CA PRO A 11 19.69 -1.85 -3.69
C PRO A 11 20.81 -2.51 -4.52
N ARG A 12 21.36 -3.64 -4.07
CA ARG A 12 22.48 -4.34 -4.70
C ARG A 12 22.33 -5.84 -4.53
N TRP A 13 22.92 -6.60 -5.44
CA TRP A 13 23.12 -8.04 -5.26
C TRP A 13 24.15 -8.31 -4.15
N PRO A 14 23.95 -9.35 -3.33
CA PRO A 14 25.01 -9.91 -2.51
C PRO A 14 26.19 -10.39 -3.36
N GLU A 15 27.40 -10.34 -2.80
CA GLU A 15 28.63 -10.72 -3.49
C GLU A 15 28.63 -12.21 -3.93
N ASN A 16 28.01 -13.08 -3.14
CA ASN A 16 27.83 -14.50 -3.44
C ASN A 16 26.70 -14.81 -4.43
N GLY A 17 26.20 -13.81 -5.16
CA GLY A 17 25.20 -13.97 -6.21
C GLY A 17 23.81 -14.31 -5.68
N GLN A 18 23.16 -15.32 -6.26
CA GLN A 18 21.74 -15.65 -6.01
C GLN A 18 21.51 -16.72 -4.93
N GLY A 19 22.55 -17.24 -4.28
CA GLY A 19 22.44 -18.34 -3.32
C GLY A 19 21.58 -18.06 -2.08
N PHE A 20 21.22 -16.78 -1.84
CA PHE A 20 20.32 -16.36 -0.78
C PHE A 20 18.84 -16.45 -1.17
N ILE A 21 18.52 -16.69 -2.43
CA ILE A 21 17.14 -16.76 -2.92
C ILE A 21 16.64 -18.20 -2.80
N HIS A 22 15.38 -18.39 -2.42
CA HIS A 22 14.76 -19.72 -2.53
C HIS A 22 14.76 -20.18 -4.00
N PRO A 23 15.13 -21.43 -4.33
CA PRO A 23 15.26 -21.90 -5.72
C PRO A 23 14.04 -21.62 -6.59
N ASP A 24 12.83 -21.85 -6.08
CA ASP A 24 11.57 -21.61 -6.81
C ASP A 24 11.29 -20.12 -7.10
N ASP A 25 11.90 -19.21 -6.34
CA ASP A 25 11.55 -17.80 -6.34
C ASP A 25 12.54 -16.95 -7.17
N VAL A 26 13.61 -17.57 -7.70
CA VAL A 26 14.70 -16.89 -8.43
C VAL A 26 14.18 -16.02 -9.57
N SER A 27 13.20 -16.52 -10.33
CA SER A 27 12.64 -15.81 -11.49
C SER A 27 11.88 -14.53 -11.09
N ILE A 28 11.15 -14.56 -9.98
CA ILE A 28 10.38 -13.44 -9.45
C ILE A 28 11.34 -12.42 -8.83
N VAL A 29 12.26 -12.90 -7.99
CA VAL A 29 13.20 -12.07 -7.25
C VAL A 29 14.12 -11.31 -8.20
N SER A 30 14.62 -11.94 -9.27
CA SER A 30 15.47 -11.29 -10.27
C SER A 30 14.80 -10.14 -11.02
N ARG A 31 13.46 -10.04 -11.00
CA ARG A 31 12.69 -8.91 -11.57
C ARG A 31 12.44 -7.79 -10.57
N LEU A 32 12.49 -8.11 -9.28
CA LEU A 32 12.19 -7.18 -8.19
C LEU A 32 13.44 -6.56 -7.58
N ILE A 33 14.54 -7.30 -7.47
CA ILE A 33 15.80 -6.83 -6.90
C ILE A 33 16.98 -7.06 -7.87
N PRO A 34 18.03 -6.22 -7.82
CA PRO A 34 18.14 -5.01 -7.01
C PRO A 34 17.24 -3.89 -7.53
N SER A 35 16.61 -3.14 -6.63
CA SER A 35 15.83 -1.97 -7.00
C SER A 35 15.57 -1.03 -5.82
N GLU A 36 14.96 0.11 -6.11
CA GLU A 36 14.45 1.05 -5.11
C GLU A 36 13.06 0.66 -4.57
N ARG A 37 12.53 -0.53 -4.91
CA ARG A 37 11.24 -1.01 -4.39
C ARG A 37 11.33 -1.25 -2.89
N VAL A 38 10.36 -0.73 -2.15
CA VAL A 38 10.19 -1.03 -0.72
C VAL A 38 9.49 -2.37 -0.61
N LEU A 39 10.22 -3.37 -0.13
CA LEU A 39 9.74 -4.72 0.12
C LEU A 39 9.15 -4.80 1.53
N ARG A 40 8.03 -5.52 1.67
CA ARG A 40 7.43 -5.85 2.97
C ARG A 40 7.90 -7.23 3.39
N ARG A 41 8.45 -7.36 4.58
CA ARG A 41 8.90 -8.61 5.20
C ARG A 41 7.92 -9.01 6.30
N ASN A 42 7.23 -10.13 6.11
CA ASN A 42 6.03 -10.48 6.87
C ASN A 42 6.31 -11.44 8.03
N SER A 43 7.26 -12.35 7.85
CA SER A 43 7.54 -13.39 8.83
C SER A 43 8.91 -14.02 8.57
N PHE A 44 9.33 -14.87 9.51
CA PHE A 44 10.48 -15.74 9.41
C PHE A 44 10.08 -17.15 9.85
N ASP A 45 10.36 -18.16 9.03
CA ASP A 45 9.97 -19.55 9.29
C ASP A 45 11.08 -20.39 9.96
N GLY A 46 12.19 -19.75 10.36
CA GLY A 46 13.37 -20.43 10.90
C GLY A 46 14.51 -20.58 9.87
N ARG A 47 14.22 -20.46 8.57
CA ARG A 47 15.22 -20.52 7.50
C ARG A 47 15.11 -19.35 6.52
N TYR A 48 13.90 -19.04 6.07
CA TYR A 48 13.60 -17.99 5.12
C TYR A 48 12.77 -16.87 5.74
N TYR A 49 13.08 -15.65 5.34
CA TYR A 49 12.16 -14.52 5.48
C TYR A 49 11.17 -14.52 4.33
N HIS A 50 9.91 -14.27 4.65
CA HIS A 50 8.81 -14.19 3.69
C HIS A 50 8.55 -12.74 3.33
N TYR A 51 8.70 -12.42 2.06
CA TYR A 51 8.53 -11.07 1.52
C TYR A 51 7.30 -10.99 0.62
N THR A 52 6.71 -9.80 0.57
CA THR A 52 5.68 -9.43 -0.39
C THR A 52 5.97 -8.08 -1.02
N TYR A 53 5.62 -7.95 -2.30
CA TYR A 53 5.54 -6.68 -3.03
C TYR A 53 4.30 -6.72 -3.93
N GLY A 54 3.19 -6.15 -3.44
CA GLY A 54 1.89 -6.35 -4.05
C GLY A 54 1.51 -7.83 -4.11
N GLU A 55 1.20 -8.33 -5.29
CA GLU A 55 0.85 -9.74 -5.52
C GLU A 55 2.06 -10.69 -5.48
N PHE A 56 3.29 -10.17 -5.61
CA PHE A 56 4.47 -11.02 -5.61
C PHE A 56 4.84 -11.43 -4.20
N ALA A 57 4.93 -12.73 -3.95
CA ALA A 57 5.47 -13.32 -2.72
C ALA A 57 6.74 -14.10 -3.03
N PHE A 58 7.74 -14.01 -2.16
CA PHE A 58 9.01 -14.73 -2.33
C PHE A 58 9.76 -14.89 -1.00
N ARG A 59 10.74 -15.78 -0.99
CA ARG A 59 11.50 -16.20 0.18
C ARG A 59 12.99 -15.95 -0.02
N LEU A 60 13.61 -15.32 0.97
CA LEU A 60 15.07 -15.09 0.99
C LEU A 60 15.67 -15.55 2.31
N LEU A 61 16.86 -16.14 2.24
CA LEU A 61 17.69 -16.35 3.42
C LEU A 61 18.04 -15.00 4.06
N PRO A 62 18.40 -14.97 5.36
CA PRO A 62 18.93 -13.77 6.00
C PRO A 62 20.08 -13.16 5.18
N CYS A 63 19.89 -11.93 4.75
CA CYS A 63 20.86 -11.17 3.97
C CYS A 63 20.83 -9.69 4.36
N MET A 64 21.85 -8.95 3.94
CA MET A 64 21.90 -7.51 4.18
C MET A 64 20.83 -6.80 3.35
N TRP A 65 20.06 -5.96 4.00
CA TRP A 65 19.04 -5.11 3.39
C TRP A 65 19.03 -3.76 4.11
N LEU A 66 18.52 -2.72 3.45
CA LEU A 66 18.40 -1.39 4.04
C LEU A 66 17.01 -1.28 4.70
N PRO A 67 16.90 -1.27 6.04
CA PRO A 67 15.61 -1.11 6.70
C PRO A 67 15.08 0.32 6.47
N ILE A 68 13.77 0.40 6.25
CA ILE A 68 13.03 1.64 6.01
C ILE A 68 11.88 1.74 7.00
N THR A 69 11.68 2.93 7.57
CA THR A 69 10.55 3.21 8.47
C THR A 69 9.24 3.18 7.69
N ALA A 70 8.25 2.46 8.19
CA ALA A 70 6.92 2.43 7.61
C ALA A 70 6.23 3.81 7.74
N GLU A 71 5.45 4.20 6.74
CA GLU A 71 4.69 5.46 6.72
C GLU A 71 3.16 5.23 6.86
N GLY A 72 2.75 4.01 7.21
CA GLY A 72 1.35 3.63 7.41
C GLY A 72 0.52 3.49 6.13
N LEU A 73 1.18 3.29 4.99
CA LEU A 73 0.56 2.94 3.72
C LEU A 73 1.27 1.70 3.14
N ASP A 74 0.52 0.86 2.45
CA ASP A 74 1.00 -0.36 1.81
C ASP A 74 0.43 -0.52 0.39
N ILE A 75 1.01 -1.43 -0.39
CA ILE A 75 0.49 -1.78 -1.70
C ILE A 75 -0.87 -2.48 -1.54
N GLY A 76 -1.85 -2.05 -2.33
CA GLY A 76 -3.23 -2.51 -2.25
C GLY A 76 -4.15 -1.55 -1.47
N ASP A 77 -3.59 -0.62 -0.71
CA ASP A 77 -4.39 0.38 0.00
C ASP A 77 -5.12 1.31 -0.96
N GLU A 78 -6.40 1.56 -0.67
CA GLU A 78 -7.20 2.58 -1.33
C GLU A 78 -6.97 3.94 -0.67
N VAL A 79 -6.60 4.92 -1.48
CA VAL A 79 -6.24 6.26 -1.02
C VAL A 79 -6.93 7.33 -1.84
N GLU A 80 -7.27 8.43 -1.18
CA GLU A 80 -7.67 9.68 -1.81
C GLU A 80 -6.43 10.58 -1.94
N THR A 81 -6.25 11.19 -3.11
CA THR A 81 -5.24 12.24 -3.28
C THR A 81 -5.71 13.54 -2.63
N LEU A 82 -4.86 14.11 -1.78
CA LEU A 82 -5.08 15.42 -1.18
C LEU A 82 -4.54 16.50 -2.11
N GLY A 83 -5.39 17.49 -2.39
CA GLY A 83 -5.01 18.68 -3.14
C GLY A 83 -4.00 19.50 -2.34
N VAL A 84 -2.85 19.81 -2.96
CA VAL A 84 -1.92 20.81 -2.44
C VAL A 84 -1.97 21.97 -3.42
N GLY A 85 -2.70 23.03 -3.07
CA GLY A 85 -2.98 24.17 -3.95
C GLY A 85 -4.04 23.89 -5.03
N MET A 86 -4.12 24.75 -6.04
CA MET A 86 -5.09 24.67 -7.16
C MET A 86 -4.69 23.70 -8.29
N GLU A 87 -3.56 23.00 -8.20
CA GLU A 87 -2.96 22.28 -9.34
C GLU A 87 -3.17 20.75 -9.36
N ARG A 88 -3.84 20.16 -8.36
CA ARG A 88 -3.92 18.70 -8.26
C ARG A 88 -5.34 18.17 -8.35
N ASP A 89 -5.56 17.34 -9.37
CA ASP A 89 -6.76 16.52 -9.48
C ASP A 89 -6.92 15.63 -8.25
N LEU A 90 -8.08 15.77 -7.60
CA LEU A 90 -8.53 14.92 -6.52
C LEU A 90 -9.13 13.66 -7.12
N PHE A 91 -8.63 12.50 -6.70
CA PHE A 91 -9.19 11.22 -7.11
C PHE A 91 -8.90 10.15 -6.08
N VAL A 92 -9.72 9.10 -6.12
CA VAL A 92 -9.48 7.85 -5.40
C VAL A 92 -8.72 6.88 -6.30
N GLY A 93 -7.70 6.24 -5.73
CA GLY A 93 -6.92 5.22 -6.41
C GLY A 93 -6.34 4.20 -5.44
N VAL A 94 -5.69 3.18 -6.00
CA VAL A 94 -5.05 2.11 -5.24
C VAL A 94 -3.54 2.23 -5.37
N ILE A 95 -2.82 2.05 -4.27
CA ILE A 95 -1.36 2.00 -4.28
C ILE A 95 -0.92 0.71 -4.98
N THR A 96 -0.13 0.83 -6.05
CA THR A 96 0.39 -0.31 -6.83
C THR A 96 1.90 -0.47 -6.72
N GLY A 97 2.59 0.48 -6.07
CA GLY A 97 4.02 0.36 -5.85
C GLY A 97 4.55 1.36 -4.83
N MET A 98 5.59 0.95 -4.13
CA MET A 98 6.30 1.76 -3.13
C MET A 98 7.78 1.81 -3.50
N TYR A 99 8.32 3.01 -3.61
CA TYR A 99 9.69 3.25 -4.05
C TYR A 99 10.41 4.17 -3.08
N TYR A 100 11.57 3.78 -2.59
CA TYR A 100 12.36 4.61 -1.72
C TYR A 100 13.26 5.53 -2.54
N VAL A 101 13.19 6.84 -2.31
CA VAL A 101 14.10 7.79 -2.95
C VAL A 101 15.23 8.11 -1.97
N ARG A 102 16.34 7.39 -2.08
CA ARG A 102 17.48 7.48 -1.15
C ARG A 102 17.98 8.90 -0.91
N ARG A 103 18.13 9.70 -1.98
CA ARG A 103 18.58 11.11 -1.88
C ARG A 103 17.63 12.02 -1.08
N LYS A 104 16.36 11.62 -0.94
CA LYS A 104 15.34 12.38 -0.19
C LYS A 104 15.00 11.74 1.16
N GLY A 105 15.34 10.46 1.34
CA GLY A 105 14.99 9.71 2.55
C GLY A 105 13.47 9.57 2.74
N ARG A 106 12.73 9.26 1.67
CA ARG A 106 11.25 9.21 1.64
C ARG A 106 10.76 8.07 0.76
N ILE A 107 9.58 7.53 1.09
CA ILE A 107 8.85 6.62 0.21
C ILE A 107 7.99 7.44 -0.75
N LEU A 108 7.93 6.99 -2.01
CA LEU A 108 7.05 7.49 -3.03
C LEU A 108 6.12 6.37 -3.52
N TYR A 109 4.86 6.71 -3.71
CA TYR A 109 3.79 5.77 -4.02
C TYR A 109 3.36 5.92 -5.48
N ARG A 110 3.26 4.80 -6.19
CA ARG A 110 2.61 4.74 -7.50
C ARG A 110 1.14 4.39 -7.29
N LEU A 111 0.27 5.13 -7.95
CA LEU A 111 -1.18 4.92 -7.86
C LEU A 111 -1.72 4.36 -9.17
N ARG A 112 -2.81 3.62 -9.08
CA ARG A 112 -3.69 3.28 -10.21
C ARG A 112 -5.07 3.88 -9.94
N ARG A 113 -5.64 4.54 -10.96
CA ARG A 113 -7.00 5.07 -10.96
C ARG A 113 -7.79 4.32 -12.03
N ALA A 114 -8.85 3.62 -11.64
CA ALA A 114 -9.51 2.64 -12.51
C ALA A 114 -8.46 1.70 -13.15
N GLU A 115 -8.38 1.64 -14.48
CA GLU A 115 -7.40 0.81 -15.21
C GLU A 115 -6.09 1.55 -15.54
N GLN A 116 -5.97 2.83 -15.21
CA GLN A 116 -4.82 3.64 -15.60
C GLN A 116 -3.81 3.78 -14.45
N THR A 117 -2.60 3.26 -14.69
CA THR A 117 -1.45 3.51 -13.81
C THR A 117 -0.96 4.94 -13.99
N GLN A 118 -0.88 5.67 -12.88
CA GLN A 118 -0.39 7.03 -12.85
C GLN A 118 1.14 7.03 -13.04
N ARG A 119 1.63 7.85 -13.97
CA ARG A 119 3.07 7.95 -14.25
C ARG A 119 3.81 8.60 -13.08
N ARG A 120 3.21 9.64 -12.50
CA ARG A 120 3.71 10.38 -11.35
C ARG A 120 3.68 9.52 -10.09
N LEU A 121 4.64 9.79 -9.19
CA LEU A 121 4.64 9.24 -7.85
C LEU A 121 4.20 10.29 -6.81
N TYR A 122 3.61 9.82 -5.74
CA TYR A 122 3.00 10.63 -4.68
C TYR A 122 3.74 10.45 -3.37
N LEU A 123 3.74 11.48 -2.51
CA LEU A 123 4.26 11.41 -1.15
C LEU A 123 3.14 11.01 -0.20
N ARG A 124 3.49 10.47 0.97
CA ARG A 124 2.52 10.13 2.02
C ARG A 124 1.62 11.31 2.41
N GLU A 125 2.16 12.52 2.50
CA GLU A 125 1.44 13.75 2.86
C GLU A 125 0.41 14.18 1.81
N HIS A 126 0.49 13.65 0.59
CA HIS A 126 -0.47 13.90 -0.48
C HIS A 126 -1.59 12.86 -0.51
N LEU A 127 -1.63 11.93 0.43
CA LEU A 127 -2.51 10.77 0.41
C LEU A 127 -3.26 10.65 1.73
N ARG A 128 -4.53 10.30 1.64
CA ARG A 128 -5.36 9.87 2.78
C ARG A 128 -5.81 8.44 2.55
N LEU A 129 -5.58 7.57 3.52
CA LEU A 129 -6.05 6.19 3.51
C LEU A 129 -7.57 6.16 3.70
N LEU A 130 -8.31 5.48 2.83
CA LEU A 130 -9.78 5.47 2.83
C LEU A 130 -10.41 4.41 3.74
N SER A 131 -9.62 3.53 4.35
CA SER A 131 -10.12 2.61 5.39
C SER A 131 -10.64 3.35 6.62
N GLU A 132 -10.29 4.62 6.80
CA GLU A 132 -10.98 5.55 7.69
C GLU A 132 -12.30 5.99 7.06
N LYS A 133 -13.38 5.22 7.28
CA LYS A 133 -14.74 5.73 7.08
C LYS A 133 -14.91 6.94 7.99
N GLN A 134 -14.91 8.14 7.41
CA GLN A 134 -15.33 9.32 8.15
C GLN A 134 -16.76 9.09 8.61
N VAL A 135 -16.93 8.95 9.92
CA VAL A 135 -18.25 9.04 10.53
C VAL A 135 -18.68 10.49 10.33
N VAL A 136 -19.75 10.69 9.55
CA VAL A 136 -20.38 12.00 9.41
C VAL A 136 -20.62 12.52 10.82
N ARG A 137 -20.14 13.75 11.12
CA ARG A 137 -20.42 14.36 12.42
C ARG A 137 -21.94 14.28 12.64
N PRO A 138 -22.42 13.90 13.84
CA PRO A 138 -23.83 13.97 14.13
C PRO A 138 -24.31 15.37 13.73
N GLY A 139 -25.36 15.46 12.91
CA GLY A 139 -25.94 16.75 12.58
C GLY A 139 -26.35 17.43 13.89
N GLU A 140 -25.98 18.70 14.07
CA GLU A 140 -26.41 19.50 15.22
C GLU A 140 -27.92 19.80 15.18
N ILE A 141 -28.53 19.58 14.02
CA ILE A 141 -29.96 19.77 13.79
C ILE A 141 -30.67 18.46 14.17
N GLU A 142 -31.57 18.53 15.15
CA GLU A 142 -32.55 17.48 15.37
C GLU A 142 -33.43 17.35 14.12
N HIS A 143 -33.12 16.36 13.29
CA HIS A 143 -34.00 15.98 12.20
C HIS A 143 -35.17 15.19 12.79
N PRO A 144 -36.43 15.52 12.44
CA PRO A 144 -37.55 14.68 12.82
C PRO A 144 -37.30 13.29 12.26
N THR A 145 -37.21 12.29 13.14
CA THR A 145 -37.14 10.90 12.70
C THR A 145 -38.46 10.59 12.01
N PRO A 146 -38.47 10.17 10.74
CA PRO A 146 -39.72 9.86 10.05
C PRO A 146 -40.41 8.72 10.81
N THR A 147 -41.52 9.04 11.48
CA THR A 147 -42.40 8.06 12.10
C THR A 147 -43.22 7.42 10.99
N TRP A 148 -42.72 6.30 10.45
CA TRP A 148 -43.57 5.48 9.58
C TRP A 148 -44.67 4.84 10.43
N ASN A 149 -45.90 5.29 10.21
CA ASN A 149 -47.12 4.83 10.88
C ASN A 149 -47.75 3.58 10.21
N GLY A 150 -47.06 2.92 9.28
CA GLY A 150 -47.58 1.77 8.54
C GLY A 150 -48.60 2.12 7.43
N SER A 151 -48.99 3.38 7.27
CA SER A 151 -50.08 3.80 6.36
C SER A 151 -49.66 3.99 4.89
N GLY A 152 -48.52 3.44 4.48
CA GLY A 152 -48.04 3.56 3.11
C GLY A 152 -48.51 2.38 2.28
N ASP A 153 -49.19 2.63 1.16
CA ASP A 153 -49.51 1.57 0.20
C ASP A 153 -48.21 0.94 -0.30
N ARG A 154 -48.10 -0.39 -0.13
CA ARG A 154 -47.07 -1.16 -0.83
C ARG A 154 -47.43 -1.16 -2.31
N ILE A 155 -46.59 -0.55 -3.14
CA ILE A 155 -46.64 -0.77 -4.59
C ILE A 155 -46.26 -2.25 -4.82
N THR A 156 -47.26 -3.09 -5.10
CA THR A 156 -47.07 -4.54 -5.32
C THR A 156 -46.93 -4.93 -6.78
N ASP A 157 -47.18 -4.00 -7.71
CA ASP A 157 -47.10 -4.28 -9.14
C ASP A 157 -45.76 -3.78 -9.68
N TRP A 158 -44.90 -4.74 -10.04
CA TRP A 158 -43.71 -4.58 -10.88
C TRP A 158 -43.98 -5.21 -12.24
#